data_AF-A0A5A9GTU4-F1
#
_entry.id   AF-A0A5A9GTU4-F1
#
_cell.length_a   1.000
_cell.length_b   1.000
_cell.length_c   1.000
_cell.angle_alpha   90.00
_cell.angle_beta   90.00
_cell.angle_gamma   90.00
#
_symmetry.space_group_name_H-M   'P 1'
#
loop_
_entity.id
_entity.type
_entity.pdbx_description
1 polymer ?
#
loop_
_entity_poly.entity_id
_entity_poly.type
_entity_poly.pdbx_seq_one_letter_code
_entity_poly.pdbx_strand_id
1 'polypeptide(L)'
;MHIYVFGSICRGELDKNSDVDLLALTESHDALLSQEMFSIYSYDRIKFLWKQGNPFAWHLRLESKLIFSPDKSDFLAELGDPSEYEAYNDDFSKFYNLFRSSRDSLILENECRVFDLSSIFLSIRNIATCFSLAALNSPVFSRSSAMNIGKHSICIDPDAYRVLKRARILCTRGTGEKITENEFSLVMSCLQDIEDWMLNVLKLESTRERV
;
A
#
# COMPACT_ATOMS: atom_id res chain seq x y z
N MET A 1 -8.57 -24.86 -5.93
CA MET A 1 -7.94 -23.60 -6.39
C MET A 1 -9.01 -22.53 -6.42
N HIS A 2 -8.69 -21.33 -5.96
CA HIS A 2 -9.54 -20.15 -6.09
C HIS A 2 -8.76 -19.03 -6.76
N ILE A 3 -9.39 -18.29 -7.65
CA ILE A 3 -8.81 -17.13 -8.32
C ILE A 3 -9.69 -15.92 -8.03
N TYR A 4 -9.07 -14.84 -7.57
CA TYR A 4 -9.72 -13.57 -7.30
C TYR A 4 -9.06 -12.45 -8.10
N VAL A 5 -9.85 -11.44 -8.43
CA VAL A 5 -9.35 -10.11 -8.80
C VAL A 5 -9.56 -9.16 -7.63
N PHE A 6 -8.62 -8.26 -7.40
CA PHE A 6 -8.72 -7.25 -6.35
C PHE A 6 -8.04 -5.95 -6.80
N GLY A 7 -7.93 -4.98 -5.89
CA GLY A 7 -7.19 -3.76 -6.16
C GLY A 7 -7.95 -2.75 -7.03
N SER A 8 -7.19 -2.01 -7.85
CA SER A 8 -7.70 -0.79 -8.49
C SER A 8 -8.90 -1.01 -9.42
N ILE A 9 -8.97 -2.17 -10.08
CA ILE A 9 -10.08 -2.53 -10.97
C ILE A 9 -11.39 -2.75 -10.21
N CYS A 10 -11.33 -3.36 -9.02
CA CYS A 10 -12.51 -3.57 -8.18
C CYS A 10 -13.02 -2.27 -7.55
N ARG A 11 -12.14 -1.28 -7.36
CA ARG A 11 -12.48 0.05 -6.84
C ARG A 11 -12.92 1.05 -7.92
N GLY A 12 -12.73 0.74 -9.20
CA GLY A 12 -12.94 1.70 -10.29
C GLY A 12 -11.85 2.78 -10.42
N GLU A 13 -10.68 2.59 -9.80
CA GLU A 13 -9.54 3.52 -9.82
C GLU A 13 -8.54 3.18 -10.94
N LEU A 14 -9.03 3.10 -12.18
CA LEU A 14 -8.22 2.72 -13.34
C LEU A 14 -7.46 3.93 -13.90
N ASP A 15 -6.15 3.77 -14.08
CA ASP A 15 -5.32 4.68 -14.87
C ASP A 15 -4.48 3.89 -15.89
N LYS A 16 -3.77 4.60 -16.78
CA LYS A 16 -2.89 3.98 -17.81
C LYS A 16 -1.78 3.09 -17.23
N ASN A 17 -1.55 3.16 -15.92
CA ASN A 17 -0.55 2.37 -15.19
C ASN A 17 -1.24 1.40 -14.20
N SER A 18 -2.54 1.16 -14.31
CA SER A 18 -3.23 0.14 -13.52
C SER A 18 -2.94 -1.23 -14.12
N ASP A 19 -2.51 -2.16 -13.26
CA ASP A 19 -2.46 -3.57 -13.60
C ASP A 19 -3.73 -4.25 -13.06
N VAL A 20 -4.01 -5.47 -13.52
CA VAL A 20 -5.02 -6.33 -12.93
C VAL A 20 -4.37 -7.14 -11.82
N ASP A 21 -4.70 -6.83 -10.57
CA ASP A 21 -4.19 -7.57 -9.43
C ASP A 21 -4.97 -8.89 -9.29
N LEU A 22 -4.29 -10.00 -9.58
CA LEU A 22 -4.86 -11.36 -9.46
C LEU A 22 -4.27 -12.10 -8.26
N LEU A 23 -5.12 -12.79 -7.53
CA LEU A 23 -4.77 -13.66 -6.42
C LEU A 23 -5.12 -15.10 -6.78
N ALA A 24 -4.18 -16.02 -6.62
CA ALA A 24 -4.43 -17.45 -6.74
C ALA A 24 -4.19 -18.15 -5.39
N LEU A 25 -5.21 -18.89 -4.93
CA LEU A 25 -5.13 -19.72 -3.73
C LEU A 25 -5.01 -21.19 -4.11
N THR A 26 -3.87 -21.79 -3.77
CA THR A 26 -3.54 -23.18 -4.11
C THR A 26 -2.70 -23.83 -3.01
N GLU A 27 -2.87 -25.14 -2.81
CA GLU A 27 -2.06 -25.93 -1.86
C GLU A 27 -0.76 -26.45 -2.46
N SER A 28 -0.72 -26.58 -3.79
CA SER A 28 0.43 -27.09 -4.53
C SER A 28 0.86 -26.11 -5.60
N HIS A 29 2.14 -26.15 -5.96
CA HIS A 29 2.64 -25.44 -7.13
C HIS A 29 1.86 -25.88 -8.38
N ASP A 30 1.43 -24.91 -9.17
CA ASP A 30 0.77 -25.12 -10.44
C ASP A 30 1.56 -24.37 -11.51
N ALA A 31 2.05 -25.09 -12.51
CA ALA A 31 2.88 -24.54 -13.59
C ALA A 31 2.12 -23.52 -14.46
N LEU A 32 0.79 -23.50 -14.40
CA LEU A 32 -0.05 -22.52 -15.08
C LEU A 32 -0.10 -21.17 -14.35
N LEU A 33 0.29 -21.11 -13.08
CA LEU A 33 0.29 -19.89 -12.27
C LEU A 33 1.68 -19.24 -12.28
N SER A 34 1.82 -18.17 -13.06
CA SER A 34 3.02 -17.32 -13.03
C SER A 34 2.95 -16.33 -11.87
N GLN A 35 4.04 -16.22 -11.09
CA GLN A 35 4.19 -15.20 -10.04
C GLN A 35 4.26 -13.77 -10.60
N GLU A 36 4.53 -13.61 -11.90
CA GLU A 36 4.48 -12.30 -12.56
C GLU A 36 3.03 -11.81 -12.76
N MET A 37 2.08 -12.75 -12.86
CA MET A 37 0.65 -12.45 -13.08
C MET A 37 -0.16 -12.56 -11.79
N PHE A 38 0.20 -13.50 -10.91
CA PHE A 38 -0.57 -13.82 -9.71
C PHE A 38 0.23 -13.56 -8.45
N SER A 39 -0.42 -12.94 -7.48
CA SER A 39 -0.12 -13.13 -6.07
C SER A 39 -0.52 -14.56 -5.69
N ILE A 40 0.43 -15.46 -5.48
CA ILE A 40 0.16 -16.87 -5.18
C ILE A 40 0.32 -17.14 -3.68
N TYR A 41 -0.73 -17.66 -3.05
CA TYR A 41 -0.75 -17.95 -1.62
C TYR A 41 -1.36 -19.33 -1.33
N SER A 42 -0.90 -19.97 -0.26
CA SER A 42 -1.62 -21.12 0.31
C SER A 42 -2.81 -20.66 1.13
N TYR A 43 -3.80 -21.54 1.29
CA TYR A 43 -4.97 -21.25 2.13
C TYR A 43 -4.58 -21.02 3.58
N ASP A 44 -3.61 -21.79 4.10
CA ASP A 44 -3.10 -21.60 5.45
C ASP A 44 -2.39 -20.26 5.64
N ARG A 45 -1.68 -19.77 4.62
CA ARG A 45 -1.08 -18.44 4.67
C ARG A 45 -2.15 -17.35 4.70
N ILE A 46 -3.22 -17.47 3.91
CA ILE A 46 -4.35 -16.53 3.97
C ILE A 46 -5.04 -16.57 5.33
N LYS A 47 -5.34 -17.76 5.87
CA LYS A 47 -5.92 -17.92 7.22
C LYS A 47 -5.04 -17.27 8.29
N PHE A 48 -3.73 -17.42 8.17
CA PHE A 48 -2.78 -16.77 9.07
C PHE A 48 -2.88 -15.24 9.00
N LEU A 49 -2.91 -14.67 7.78
CA LEU A 49 -3.08 -13.21 7.59
C LEU A 49 -4.44 -12.72 8.09
N TRP A 50 -5.50 -13.52 7.93
CA TRP A 50 -6.85 -13.25 8.46
C TRP A 50 -6.82 -13.15 9.99
N LYS A 51 -6.20 -14.14 10.66
CA LYS A 51 -6.07 -14.15 12.12
C LYS A 51 -5.25 -12.99 12.67
N GLN A 52 -4.30 -12.48 11.90
CA GLN A 52 -3.46 -11.34 12.25
C GLN A 52 -4.16 -9.99 12.03
N GLY A 53 -5.30 -9.95 11.33
CA GLY A 53 -5.94 -8.69 10.95
C GLY A 53 -5.09 -7.84 10.02
N ASN A 54 -4.20 -8.46 9.23
CA ASN A 54 -3.24 -7.73 8.41
C ASN A 54 -3.95 -6.81 7.37
N PRO A 55 -3.38 -5.64 7.00
CA PRO A 55 -3.99 -4.77 5.99
C PRO A 55 -4.28 -5.45 4.65
N PHE A 56 -3.47 -6.43 4.23
CA PHE A 56 -3.75 -7.20 3.02
C PHE A 56 -4.98 -8.11 3.17
N ALA A 57 -5.20 -8.72 4.34
CA ALA A 57 -6.40 -9.52 4.59
C ALA A 57 -7.67 -8.65 4.52
N TRP A 58 -7.62 -7.46 5.15
CA TRP A 58 -8.70 -6.48 5.07
C TRP A 58 -8.92 -5.98 3.64
N HIS A 59 -7.84 -5.74 2.90
CA HIS A 59 -7.90 -5.36 1.49
C HIS A 59 -8.64 -6.41 0.66
N LEU A 60 -8.27 -7.68 0.80
CA LEU A 60 -8.93 -8.79 0.12
C LEU A 60 -10.40 -8.92 0.54
N ARG A 61 -10.70 -8.90 1.84
CA ARG A 61 -12.06 -9.04 2.36
C ARG A 61 -13.02 -7.98 1.82
N LEU A 62 -12.55 -6.74 1.68
CA LEU A 62 -13.39 -5.61 1.32
C LEU A 62 -13.54 -5.45 -0.20
N GLU A 63 -12.51 -5.79 -0.98
CA GLU A 63 -12.46 -5.40 -2.40
C GLU A 63 -12.31 -6.57 -3.38
N SER A 64 -11.93 -7.77 -2.93
CA SER A 64 -11.73 -8.88 -3.86
C SER A 64 -13.05 -9.40 -4.43
N LYS A 65 -12.97 -9.95 -5.64
CA LYS A 65 -14.07 -10.62 -6.35
C LYS A 65 -13.59 -11.97 -6.82
N LEU A 66 -14.33 -13.03 -6.48
CA LEU A 66 -14.08 -14.37 -7.00
C LEU A 66 -14.29 -14.40 -8.51
N ILE A 67 -13.26 -14.82 -9.25
CA ILE A 67 -13.32 -15.08 -10.68
C ILE A 67 -13.60 -16.56 -10.94
N PHE A 68 -12.92 -17.44 -10.20
CA PHE A 68 -12.98 -18.88 -10.44
C PHE A 68 -12.81 -19.69 -9.17
N SER A 69 -13.66 -20.69 -9.01
CA SER A 69 -13.48 -21.85 -8.15
C SER A 69 -14.17 -23.06 -8.79
N PRO A 70 -13.66 -24.29 -8.59
CA PRO A 70 -14.18 -25.47 -9.27
C PRO A 70 -15.62 -25.81 -8.87
N ASP A 71 -16.02 -25.47 -7.64
CA ASP A 71 -17.33 -25.77 -7.03
C ASP A 71 -18.18 -24.51 -6.77
N LYS A 72 -17.72 -23.34 -7.24
CA LYS A 72 -18.33 -22.01 -6.98
C LYS A 72 -18.32 -21.59 -5.51
N SER A 73 -17.55 -22.27 -4.64
CA SER A 73 -17.30 -21.79 -3.28
C SER A 73 -16.47 -20.51 -3.32
N ASP A 74 -16.69 -19.65 -2.33
CA ASP A 74 -15.90 -18.43 -2.13
C ASP A 74 -15.20 -18.54 -0.78
N PHE A 75 -13.99 -19.10 -0.82
CA PHE A 75 -13.17 -19.29 0.36
C PHE A 75 -12.95 -18.00 1.17
N LEU A 76 -12.76 -16.84 0.52
CA LEU A 76 -12.53 -15.59 1.24
C LEU A 76 -13.81 -15.08 1.91
N ALA A 77 -14.96 -15.25 1.27
CA ALA A 77 -16.25 -14.93 1.88
C ALA A 77 -16.58 -15.85 3.07
N GLU A 78 -16.26 -17.14 2.95
CA GLU A 78 -16.48 -18.14 4.02
C GLU A 78 -15.62 -17.91 5.26
N LEU A 79 -14.45 -17.26 5.13
CA LEU A 79 -13.62 -16.89 6.28
C LEU A 79 -14.24 -15.79 7.16
N GLY A 80 -15.24 -15.05 6.65
CA GLY A 80 -15.78 -13.88 7.34
C GLY A 80 -14.77 -12.74 7.41
N ASP A 81 -14.86 -11.93 8.46
CA ASP A 81 -14.00 -10.76 8.62
C ASP A 81 -12.62 -11.13 9.21
N PRO A 82 -11.52 -10.51 8.75
CA PRO A 82 -10.23 -10.59 9.42
C PRO A 82 -10.32 -10.12 10.88
N SER A 83 -9.38 -10.56 11.71
CA SER A 83 -9.23 -10.02 13.07
C SER A 83 -8.98 -8.51 13.06
N GLU A 84 -9.12 -7.88 14.22
CA GLU A 84 -8.73 -6.49 14.41
C GLU A 84 -7.24 -6.28 14.11
N TYR A 85 -6.91 -5.13 13.53
CA TYR A 85 -5.55 -4.79 13.15
C TYR A 85 -4.83 -4.10 14.31
N GLU A 86 -4.02 -4.87 15.05
CA GLU A 86 -3.30 -4.40 16.24
C GLU A 86 -1.83 -4.03 15.97
N ALA A 87 -1.28 -4.39 14.80
CA ALA A 87 0.14 -4.23 14.48
C ALA A 87 0.52 -2.81 13.96
N TYR A 88 -0.33 -1.81 14.20
CA TYR A 88 -0.14 -0.45 13.68
C TYR A 88 1.21 0.16 14.06
N ASN A 89 1.57 0.11 15.35
CA ASN A 89 2.81 0.71 15.85
C ASN A 89 4.07 0.07 15.24
N ASP A 90 4.06 -1.25 15.05
CA ASP A 90 5.16 -1.99 14.44
C ASP A 90 5.30 -1.66 12.95
N ASP A 91 4.18 -1.63 12.22
CA ASP A 91 4.18 -1.32 10.80
C ASP A 91 4.51 0.15 10.53
N PHE A 92 3.97 1.07 11.35
CA PHE A 92 4.35 2.49 11.32
C PHE A 92 5.87 2.62 11.47
N SER A 93 6.46 1.97 12.48
CA SER A 93 7.90 2.04 12.74
C SER A 93 8.71 1.55 11.55
N LYS A 94 8.31 0.46 10.88
CA LYS A 94 8.97 -0.05 9.67
C LYS A 94 8.91 0.96 8.53
N PHE A 95 7.73 1.49 8.21
CA PHE A 95 7.56 2.45 7.11
C PHE A 95 8.20 3.80 7.39
N TYR A 96 8.18 4.24 8.65
CA TYR A 96 8.86 5.46 9.07
C TYR A 96 10.38 5.33 8.96
N ASN A 97 10.95 4.18 9.36
CA ASN A 97 12.38 3.93 9.17
C ASN A 97 12.76 3.89 7.69
N LEU A 98 11.97 3.23 6.83
CA LEU A 98 12.19 3.25 5.38
C LEU A 98 12.18 4.69 4.81
N PHE A 99 11.23 5.51 5.25
CA PHE A 99 11.17 6.92 4.87
C PHE A 99 12.42 7.67 5.29
N ARG A 100 12.83 7.56 6.57
CA ARG A 100 14.02 8.27 7.07
C ARG A 100 15.29 7.86 6.34
N SER A 101 15.50 6.56 6.12
CA SER A 101 16.66 6.07 5.37
C SER A 101 16.70 6.63 3.94
N SER A 102 15.57 6.65 3.23
CA SER A 102 15.52 7.23 1.88
C SER A 102 15.64 8.74 1.87
N ARG A 103 15.03 9.45 2.83
CA ARG A 103 15.18 10.90 2.98
C ARG A 103 16.64 11.27 3.21
N ASP A 104 17.31 10.60 4.15
CA ASP A 104 18.71 10.88 4.50
C ASP A 104 19.63 10.57 3.29
N SER A 105 19.35 9.50 2.54
CA SER A 105 20.04 9.18 1.28
C SER A 105 19.89 10.28 0.23
N LEU A 106 18.70 10.88 0.08
CA LEU A 106 18.47 11.99 -0.83
C LEU A 106 19.20 13.28 -0.42
N ILE A 107 19.26 13.58 0.89
CA ILE A 107 19.93 14.77 1.42
C ILE A 107 21.45 14.67 1.28
N LEU A 108 22.01 13.48 1.45
CA LEU A 108 23.45 13.22 1.36
C LEU A 108 23.96 13.04 -0.09
N GLU A 109 23.16 13.43 -1.10
CA GLU A 109 23.45 13.39 -2.54
C GLU A 109 23.87 12.01 -3.08
N ASN A 110 22.98 11.02 -2.99
CA ASN A 110 23.20 9.67 -3.49
C ASN A 110 22.71 9.45 -4.95
N GLU A 111 23.26 8.43 -5.62
CA GLU A 111 23.06 8.14 -7.06
C GLU A 111 21.68 7.52 -7.38
N CYS A 112 20.89 7.12 -6.37
CA CYS A 112 19.66 6.32 -6.52
C CYS A 112 18.35 7.10 -6.28
N ARG A 113 18.27 8.36 -6.74
CA ARG A 113 17.12 9.27 -6.48
C ARG A 113 15.74 8.65 -6.78
N VAL A 114 15.59 7.94 -7.90
CA VAL A 114 14.31 7.31 -8.28
C VAL A 114 13.89 6.23 -7.27
N PHE A 115 14.85 5.44 -6.80
CA PHE A 115 14.60 4.41 -5.80
C PHE A 115 14.17 5.02 -4.47
N ASP A 116 14.86 6.06 -4.00
CA ASP A 116 14.54 6.71 -2.74
C ASP A 116 13.19 7.43 -2.77
N LEU A 117 12.87 8.14 -3.86
CA LEU A 117 11.54 8.72 -4.06
C LEU A 117 10.44 7.65 -4.11
N SER A 118 10.71 6.50 -4.75
CA SER A 118 9.79 5.35 -4.76
C SER A 118 9.57 4.78 -3.34
N SER A 119 10.62 4.72 -2.53
CA SER A 119 10.55 4.25 -1.14
C SER A 119 9.78 5.22 -0.24
N ILE A 120 9.98 6.53 -0.41
CA ILE A 120 9.18 7.56 0.27
C ILE A 120 7.69 7.40 -0.08
N PHE A 121 7.36 7.25 -1.37
CA PHE A 121 5.98 6.99 -1.81
C PHE A 121 5.39 5.74 -1.16
N LEU A 122 6.15 4.64 -1.12
CA LEU A 122 5.73 3.39 -0.50
C LEU A 122 5.42 3.58 0.99
N SER A 123 6.30 4.27 1.71
CA SER A 123 6.14 4.57 3.13
C SER A 123 4.90 5.39 3.42
N ILE A 124 4.71 6.54 2.75
CA ILE A 124 3.55 7.40 3.03
C ILE A 124 2.22 6.72 2.71
N ARG A 125 2.17 5.98 1.60
CA ARG A 125 0.96 5.24 1.19
C ARG A 125 0.61 4.17 2.21
N ASN A 126 1.60 3.39 2.64
CA ASN A 126 1.34 2.29 3.56
C ASN A 126 0.99 2.79 4.97
N ILE A 127 1.61 3.87 5.45
CA ILE A 127 1.20 4.49 6.72
C ILE A 127 -0.23 5.00 6.64
N ALA A 128 -0.61 5.68 5.55
CA ALA A 128 -1.98 6.13 5.38
C ALA A 128 -2.98 4.96 5.39
N THR A 129 -2.66 3.86 4.72
CA THR A 129 -3.49 2.64 4.74
C THR A 129 -3.58 2.05 6.15
N CYS A 130 -2.46 1.89 6.85
CA CYS A 130 -2.45 1.34 8.21
C CYS A 130 -3.22 2.24 9.18
N PHE A 131 -3.02 3.56 9.12
CA PHE A 131 -3.75 4.53 9.93
C PHE A 131 -5.24 4.52 9.60
N SER A 132 -5.60 4.48 8.31
CA SER A 132 -7.01 4.41 7.90
C SER A 132 -7.69 3.12 8.31
N LEU A 133 -6.94 2.05 8.58
CA LEU A 133 -7.50 0.77 9.03
C LEU A 133 -7.59 0.72 10.55
N ALA A 134 -6.55 1.15 11.26
CA ALA A 134 -6.49 1.15 12.72
C ALA A 134 -7.36 2.25 13.35
N ALA A 135 -7.33 3.45 12.78
CA ALA A 135 -7.87 4.66 13.42
C ALA A 135 -9.17 5.18 12.79
N LEU A 136 -9.40 4.91 11.49
CA LEU A 136 -10.57 5.38 10.77
C LEU A 136 -11.44 4.17 10.49
N ASN A 137 -12.74 4.18 10.79
CA ASN A 137 -13.62 3.04 10.47
C ASN A 137 -13.89 2.91 8.95
N SER A 138 -12.98 3.37 8.10
CA SER A 138 -13.07 3.46 6.65
C SER A 138 -11.67 3.29 6.04
N PRO A 139 -11.17 2.04 5.91
CA PRO A 139 -9.86 1.74 5.36
C PRO A 139 -9.71 2.23 3.91
N VAL A 140 -8.52 2.72 3.56
CA VAL A 140 -8.21 3.23 2.21
C VAL A 140 -6.98 2.49 1.64
N PHE A 141 -7.24 1.59 0.69
CA PHE A 141 -6.20 0.79 -0.01
C PHE A 141 -5.79 1.38 -1.37
N SER A 142 -6.24 2.60 -1.67
CA SER A 142 -5.90 3.32 -2.90
C SER A 142 -4.41 3.61 -3.00
N ARG A 143 -3.89 3.70 -4.23
CA ARG A 143 -2.53 4.23 -4.47
C ARG A 143 -2.39 5.69 -4.02
N SER A 144 -3.51 6.39 -3.88
CA SER A 144 -3.58 7.77 -3.40
C SER A 144 -4.00 7.84 -1.92
N SER A 145 -3.85 6.76 -1.15
CA SER A 145 -4.35 6.66 0.24
C SER A 145 -3.93 7.86 1.10
N ALA A 146 -2.65 8.26 1.05
CA ALA A 146 -2.16 9.41 1.82
C ALA A 146 -2.89 10.73 1.51
N MET A 147 -3.38 10.93 0.28
CA MET A 147 -4.17 12.12 -0.10
C MET A 147 -5.68 11.96 0.17
N ASN A 148 -6.14 10.75 0.52
CA ASN A 148 -7.56 10.37 0.49
C ASN A 148 -8.07 9.81 1.84
N ILE A 149 -7.43 10.15 2.97
CA ILE A 149 -7.87 9.75 4.33
C ILE A 149 -8.59 10.90 5.05
N GLY A 150 -9.35 11.70 4.29
CA GLY A 150 -10.18 12.79 4.80
C GLY A 150 -9.36 13.92 5.43
N LYS A 151 -9.77 14.38 6.63
CA LYS A 151 -9.09 15.46 7.37
C LYS A 151 -7.65 15.13 7.80
N HIS A 152 -7.26 13.86 7.71
CA HIS A 152 -5.93 13.37 8.06
C HIS A 152 -5.02 13.22 6.84
N SER A 153 -5.49 13.61 5.65
CA SER A 153 -4.72 13.51 4.42
C SER A 153 -3.46 14.36 4.50
N ILE A 154 -2.39 13.89 3.86
CA ILE A 154 -1.17 14.65 3.73
C ILE A 154 -1.46 15.94 2.92
N CYS A 155 -0.88 17.05 3.37
CA CYS A 155 -1.04 18.36 2.75
C CYS A 155 0.29 18.79 2.13
N ILE A 156 0.64 18.22 0.99
CA ILE A 156 1.79 18.62 0.17
C ILE A 156 1.33 19.04 -1.23
N ASP A 157 2.24 19.62 -2.01
CA ASP A 157 1.98 19.94 -3.41
C ASP A 157 1.51 18.66 -4.16
N PRO A 158 0.33 18.69 -4.81
CA PRO A 158 -0.18 17.56 -5.59
C PRO A 158 0.79 17.07 -6.67
N ASP A 159 1.59 17.98 -7.23
CA ASP A 159 2.61 17.65 -8.22
C ASP A 159 3.79 16.92 -7.58
N ALA A 160 4.20 17.27 -6.35
CA ALA A 160 5.17 16.50 -5.58
C ALA A 160 4.68 15.07 -5.33
N TYR A 161 3.41 14.92 -4.94
CA TYR A 161 2.80 13.59 -4.77
C TYR A 161 2.75 12.80 -6.08
N ARG A 162 2.45 13.47 -7.20
CA ARG A 162 2.48 12.86 -8.54
C ARG A 162 3.88 12.38 -8.92
N VAL A 163 4.93 13.14 -8.60
CA VAL A 163 6.33 12.76 -8.83
C VAL A 163 6.70 11.54 -8.00
N LEU A 164 6.33 11.49 -6.72
CA LEU A 164 6.52 10.33 -5.84
C LEU A 164 5.83 9.07 -6.40
N LYS A 165 4.56 9.19 -6.84
CA LYS A 165 3.83 8.09 -7.49
C LYS A 165 4.52 7.65 -8.78
N ARG A 166 5.01 8.58 -9.60
CA ARG A 166 5.74 8.26 -10.85
C ARG A 166 7.09 7.59 -10.57
N ALA A 167 7.81 8.02 -9.55
CA ALA A 167 9.05 7.38 -9.09
C ALA A 167 8.84 5.90 -8.78
N ARG A 168 7.73 5.56 -8.10
CA ARG A 168 7.36 4.16 -7.84
C ARG A 168 7.20 3.37 -9.12
N ILE A 169 6.46 3.89 -10.10
CA ILE A 169 6.22 3.21 -11.39
C ILE A 169 7.54 2.99 -12.13
N LEU A 170 8.38 4.04 -12.23
CA LEU A 170 9.71 3.95 -12.83
C LEU A 170 10.56 2.88 -12.15
N CYS A 171 10.60 2.87 -10.82
CA CYS A 171 11.42 1.94 -10.04
C CYS A 171 10.97 0.48 -10.20
N THR A 172 9.66 0.21 -10.24
CA THR A 172 9.14 -1.17 -10.28
C THR A 172 8.92 -1.73 -11.68
N ARG A 173 8.70 -0.86 -12.67
CA ARG A 173 8.30 -1.27 -14.02
C ARG A 173 9.21 -0.71 -15.12
N GLY A 174 10.14 0.18 -14.80
CA GLY A 174 11.03 0.80 -15.78
C GLY A 174 10.29 1.67 -16.81
N THR A 175 9.07 2.12 -16.52
CA THR A 175 8.21 2.85 -17.46
C THR A 175 7.86 4.24 -16.94
N GLY A 176 7.72 5.19 -17.86
CA GLY A 176 7.42 6.60 -17.57
C GLY A 176 8.55 7.55 -17.93
N GLU A 177 8.28 8.85 -17.82
CA GLU A 177 9.27 9.90 -18.03
C GLU A 177 10.23 9.99 -16.85
N LYS A 178 11.51 10.25 -17.14
CA LYS A 178 12.52 10.49 -16.09
C LYS A 178 12.13 11.69 -15.24
N ILE A 179 12.45 11.62 -13.96
CA ILE A 179 12.24 12.73 -13.02
C ILE A 179 13.26 13.82 -13.33
N THR A 180 12.78 15.04 -13.52
CA THR A 180 13.61 16.22 -13.78
C THR A 180 14.15 16.82 -12.49
N GLU A 181 15.19 17.66 -12.58
CA GLU A 181 15.75 18.34 -11.41
C GLU A 181 14.71 19.26 -10.72
N ASN A 182 13.87 19.96 -11.48
CA ASN A 182 12.83 20.81 -10.90
C ASN A 182 11.78 19.99 -10.12
N GLU A 183 11.36 18.84 -10.67
CA GLU A 183 10.45 17.93 -9.97
C GLU A 183 11.10 17.29 -8.74
N PHE A 184 12.40 17.00 -8.82
CA PHE A 184 13.17 16.53 -7.67
C PHE A 184 13.21 17.59 -6.57
N SER A 185 13.62 18.82 -6.89
CA SER A 185 13.64 19.95 -5.95
C SER A 185 12.27 20.22 -5.34
N LEU A 186 11.20 20.08 -6.11
CA LEU A 186 9.83 20.19 -5.61
C LEU A 186 9.56 19.15 -4.50
N VAL A 187 9.86 17.87 -4.74
CA VAL A 187 9.67 16.85 -3.70
C VAL A 187 10.57 17.09 -2.49
N MET A 188 11.82 17.49 -2.71
CA MET A 188 12.76 17.81 -1.63
C MET A 188 12.21 18.90 -0.70
N SER A 189 11.53 19.91 -1.26
CA SER A 189 10.90 20.98 -0.47
C SER A 189 9.75 20.50 0.42
N CYS A 190 9.13 19.35 0.12
CA CYS A 190 8.02 18.79 0.87
C CYS A 190 8.44 17.73 1.92
N LEU A 191 9.73 17.37 2.01
CA LEU A 191 10.16 16.26 2.88
C LEU A 191 9.87 16.49 4.36
N GLN A 192 10.01 17.73 4.84
CA GLN A 192 9.67 18.06 6.23
C GLN A 192 8.17 17.92 6.47
N ASP A 193 7.34 18.45 5.56
CA ASP A 193 5.87 18.35 5.66
C ASP A 193 5.40 16.88 5.66
N ILE A 194 6.07 16.02 4.87
CA ILE A 194 5.83 14.57 4.87
C ILE A 194 6.13 13.97 6.25
N GLU A 195 7.30 14.26 6.82
CA GLU A 195 7.69 13.73 8.13
C GLU A 195 6.76 14.21 9.24
N ASP A 196 6.43 15.50 9.25
CA ASP A 196 5.53 16.12 10.21
C ASP A 196 4.13 15.48 10.14
N TRP A 197 3.63 15.20 8.93
CA TRP A 197 2.39 14.46 8.73
C TRP A 197 2.48 13.03 9.29
N MET A 198 3.56 12.29 9.02
CA MET A 198 3.76 10.93 9.55
C MET A 198 3.74 10.92 11.09
N LEU A 199 4.45 11.86 11.72
CA LEU A 199 4.49 11.97 13.18
C LEU A 199 3.14 12.41 13.76
N ASN A 200 2.37 13.21 13.03
CA ASN A 200 1.02 13.60 13.47
C ASN A 200 0.04 12.43 13.44
N VAL A 201 0.02 11.61 12.38
CA VAL A 201 -0.87 10.43 12.33
C VAL A 201 -0.53 9.39 13.41
N LEU A 202 0.76 9.24 13.76
CA LEU A 202 1.17 8.42 14.90
C LEU A 202 0.57 8.93 16.22
N LYS A 203 0.73 10.24 16.52
CA LYS A 203 0.20 10.84 17.76
C LYS A 203 -1.32 10.69 17.90
N LEU A 204 -2.04 10.85 16.79
CA LEU A 204 -3.50 10.75 16.76
C LEU A 204 -3.98 9.33 17.09
N GLU A 205 -3.28 8.31 16.58
CA GLU A 205 -3.61 6.93 16.86
C GLU A 205 -3.34 6.58 18.33
N SER A 206 -2.19 6.96 18.89
CA SER A 206 -1.87 6.70 20.30
C SER A 206 -2.79 7.42 21.30
N THR A 207 -3.49 8.46 20.87
CA THR A 207 -4.49 9.15 21.71
C THR A 207 -5.80 8.37 21.80
N ARG A 208 -6.11 7.52 20.80
CA ARG A 208 -7.30 6.67 20.78
C ARG A 208 -7.18 5.48 21.72
N GLU A 209 -5.98 4.90 21.88
CA GLU A 209 -5.73 3.83 22.85
C GLU A 209 -6.00 4.25 24.32
N ARG A 210 -6.08 5.56 24.59
CA ARG A 210 -6.26 6.13 25.94
C ARG A 210 -7.70 6.51 26.29
N VAL A 211 -8.67 6.26 25.41
CA VAL A 211 -10.10 6.57 25.59
C VAL A 211 -10.90 5.28 25.60
#